data_AF-A0A8T3PS07-F1
#
_entry.id   AF-A0A8T3PS07-F1
#
_cell.length_a   1.000
_cell.length_b   1.000
_cell.length_c   1.000
_cell.angle_alpha   90.00
_cell.angle_beta   90.00
_cell.angle_gamma   90.00
#
_symmetry.space_group_name_H-M   'P 1'
#
loop_
_entity.id
_entity.type
_entity.pdbx_description
1 polymer ?
#
loop_
_entity_poly.entity_id
_entity_poly.type
_entity_poly.pdbx_seq_one_letter_code
_entity_poly.pdbx_strand_id
1 'polypeptide(L)'
;MAIRPHPTAAPAPEGAPSVPLELDIAGAQIIGDREVQEDAFLVSYLGDDATLLIVADGMGGHAAGNIASNMAVQSCNRHLCHHHESRRLPGLLREAVLEANKTIADMVHETEALRGMGCTLVAAVAHDATLSWASVGDSHLYLVRGGGISKLNADHSYGGFLDRMAALGQPVEPEPGCARNMLMCALTGEEIMEIDCPDTGIRISSGDWLIASSDGLNTLNRDDIIAVAGGASSARECAERLLQAVTQLGVKNQDNTTVVAIRVETRITTPRPSIPVAPPIAPAALPEQPLIEPESATSPRSGVRWLAGWVVVVTLLGLVYWLGMGGSDTPGPGPSEPVGTIPEARPEAVPKDPVQENNQKTKGPAIEEPRPKAEPEPRIAEPTSFRDPLKSGGQGPEMAWVPAGSYDMGSSRPGADPDERPQHPVRIDRFAIGRYEVSDAEYGRFARQTGHGLPPIRPSDPDVYPVVSVSWYEALAFTRWLSRETGLRYRLPSEAEWEYAAAAGTTTPYWWGFKVGADEAYCHGCGNQLPRAPGAIGRFKANPYGLFDSAGNVLEWVQDCYVPAYEGASADGAPREADRCEDRVARGGGFGTPTRSLRTTKRFRFGAAEGYDDVGIRVARDP
;
A
#
# COMPACT_ATOMS: atom_id res chain seq x y z
N MET A 1 -30.84 29.29 44.05
CA MET A 1 -29.83 30.32 43.72
C MET A 1 -29.37 30.01 42.31
N ALA A 2 -29.82 30.77 41.31
CA ALA A 2 -29.69 30.44 39.88
C ALA A 2 -28.26 30.68 39.38
N ILE A 3 -27.69 29.68 38.73
CA ILE A 3 -26.36 29.68 38.12
C ILE A 3 -26.43 30.52 36.83
N ARG A 4 -25.53 31.50 36.68
CA ARG A 4 -25.41 32.33 35.49
C ARG A 4 -24.85 31.51 34.32
N PRO A 5 -25.40 31.62 33.10
CA PRO A 5 -24.83 30.97 31.93
C PRO A 5 -23.52 31.65 31.49
N HIS A 6 -22.60 30.86 30.94
CA HIS A 6 -21.36 31.30 30.31
C HIS A 6 -21.62 32.33 29.20
N PRO A 7 -20.70 33.30 28.97
CA PRO A 7 -20.86 34.28 27.91
C PRO A 7 -20.79 33.58 26.54
N THR A 8 -21.91 33.61 25.81
CA THR A 8 -21.97 33.33 24.39
C THR A 8 -21.09 34.33 23.66
N ALA A 9 -20.07 33.85 22.96
CA ALA A 9 -19.30 34.66 22.03
C ALA A 9 -20.26 35.24 20.98
N ALA A 10 -20.23 36.56 20.80
CA ALA A 10 -21.06 37.25 19.82
C ALA A 10 -20.75 36.73 18.40
N PRO A 11 -21.75 36.56 17.52
CA PRO A 11 -21.52 36.23 16.13
C PRO A 11 -20.71 37.36 15.46
N ALA A 12 -19.63 36.97 14.78
CA ALA A 12 -18.81 37.90 14.01
C ALA A 12 -19.64 38.53 12.86
N PRO A 13 -19.36 39.78 12.48
CA PRO A 13 -20.11 40.46 11.43
C PRO A 13 -19.96 39.73 10.08
N GLU A 14 -21.10 39.42 9.45
CA GLU A 14 -21.17 38.94 8.07
C GLU A 14 -20.53 39.97 7.13
N GLY A 15 -19.55 39.54 6.32
CA GLY A 15 -19.04 40.34 5.20
C GLY A 15 -17.52 40.52 5.09
N ALA A 16 -16.71 39.88 5.92
CA ALA A 16 -15.27 39.81 5.66
C ALA A 16 -14.98 38.66 4.66
N PRO A 17 -14.27 38.88 3.54
CA PRO A 17 -13.84 37.79 2.67
C PRO A 17 -12.95 36.85 3.48
N SER A 18 -13.38 35.60 3.67
CA SER A 18 -12.57 34.58 4.34
C SER A 18 -11.31 34.36 3.51
N VAL A 19 -10.15 34.74 4.07
CA VAL A 19 -8.86 34.42 3.46
C VAL A 19 -8.79 32.90 3.34
N PRO A 20 -8.56 32.34 2.14
CA PRO A 20 -8.46 30.90 1.98
C PRO A 20 -7.35 30.36 2.88
N LEU A 21 -7.65 29.27 3.60
CA LEU A 21 -6.67 28.61 4.46
C LEU A 21 -5.81 27.67 3.62
N GLU A 22 -4.56 27.52 4.02
CA GLU A 22 -3.62 26.54 3.52
C GLU A 22 -3.27 25.60 4.67
N LEU A 23 -3.13 24.30 4.40
CA LEU A 23 -2.84 23.29 5.41
C LEU A 23 -1.45 22.74 5.15
N ASP A 24 -0.50 23.03 6.04
CA ASP A 24 0.78 22.31 6.10
C ASP A 24 0.57 21.04 6.93
N ILE A 25 0.89 19.88 6.36
CA ILE A 25 0.52 18.57 6.92
C ILE A 25 1.70 17.63 6.88
N ALA A 26 1.93 16.93 7.98
CA ALA A 26 2.88 15.84 8.02
C ALA A 26 2.44 14.77 9.02
N GLY A 27 2.69 13.51 8.67
CA GLY A 27 2.55 12.38 9.57
C GLY A 27 3.89 11.69 9.79
N ALA A 28 4.10 11.20 11.00
CA ALA A 28 5.25 10.40 11.38
C ALA A 28 4.83 9.36 12.43
N GLN A 29 5.64 8.33 12.59
CA GLN A 29 5.38 7.27 13.56
C GLN A 29 6.69 6.68 14.11
N ILE A 30 6.64 6.18 15.33
CA ILE A 30 7.68 5.37 15.98
C ILE A 30 7.07 4.07 16.49
N ILE A 31 7.91 3.03 16.58
CA ILE A 31 7.49 1.71 17.06
C ILE A 31 7.43 1.62 18.60
N GLY A 32 8.13 2.51 19.31
CA GLY A 32 8.31 2.40 20.75
C GLY A 32 9.17 1.20 21.14
N ASP A 33 8.79 0.50 22.20
CA ASP A 33 9.40 -0.75 22.66
C ASP A 33 8.66 -2.00 22.12
N ARG A 34 7.74 -1.83 21.16
CA ARG A 34 6.98 -2.92 20.53
C ARG A 34 7.82 -3.63 19.45
N GLU A 35 7.46 -4.88 19.17
CA GLU A 35 8.10 -5.68 18.10
C GLU A 35 7.60 -5.30 16.70
N VAL A 36 6.35 -4.88 16.59
CA VAL A 36 5.67 -4.53 15.34
C VAL A 36 5.01 -3.16 15.45
N GLN A 37 4.91 -2.46 14.31
CA GLN A 37 4.07 -1.28 14.17
C GLN A 37 2.65 -1.71 13.79
N GLU A 38 1.74 -1.64 14.75
CA GLU A 38 0.32 -1.93 14.61
C GLU A 38 -0.50 -0.66 14.30
N ASP A 39 0.07 0.55 14.44
CA ASP A 39 -0.55 1.79 13.97
C ASP A 39 -0.51 1.91 12.43
N ALA A 40 -1.49 2.62 11.89
CA ALA A 40 -1.51 3.08 10.51
C ALA A 40 -2.05 4.50 10.41
N PHE A 41 -1.57 5.27 9.43
CA PHE A 41 -2.14 6.57 9.11
C PHE A 41 -2.11 6.86 7.61
N LEU A 42 -3.00 7.76 7.19
CA LEU A 42 -3.08 8.25 5.82
C LEU A 42 -3.48 9.72 5.81
N VAL A 43 -2.87 10.47 4.89
CA VAL A 43 -3.29 11.82 4.52
C VAL A 43 -3.62 11.79 3.03
N SER A 44 -4.78 12.30 2.67
CA SER A 44 -5.29 12.32 1.30
C SER A 44 -6.13 13.57 1.05
N TYR A 45 -6.42 13.84 -0.21
CA TYR A 45 -7.29 14.94 -0.62
C TYR A 45 -8.63 14.37 -1.11
N LEU A 46 -9.72 15.01 -0.70
CA LEU A 46 -11.07 14.74 -1.17
C LEU A 46 -11.43 15.86 -2.14
N GLY A 47 -11.25 15.62 -3.44
CA GLY A 47 -11.38 16.68 -4.44
C GLY A 47 -10.27 17.73 -4.32
N ASP A 48 -10.57 18.96 -4.71
CA ASP A 48 -9.59 20.06 -4.80
C ASP A 48 -9.49 20.90 -3.50
N ASP A 49 -10.46 20.77 -2.59
CA ASP A 49 -10.68 21.72 -1.50
C ASP A 49 -10.85 21.08 -0.10
N ALA A 50 -10.94 19.75 -0.01
CA ALA A 50 -11.02 19.05 1.27
C ALA A 50 -9.78 18.16 1.51
N THR A 51 -9.29 18.17 2.74
CA THR A 51 -8.18 17.33 3.18
C THR A 51 -8.65 16.32 4.21
N LEU A 52 -8.34 15.05 3.96
CA LEU A 52 -8.65 13.92 4.81
C LEU A 52 -7.39 13.45 5.55
N LEU A 53 -7.52 13.25 6.84
CA LEU A 53 -6.56 12.53 7.67
C LEU A 53 -7.24 11.34 8.33
N ILE A 54 -6.52 10.23 8.42
CA ILE A 54 -6.96 9.03 9.12
C ILE A 54 -5.80 8.52 9.97
N VAL A 55 -6.06 8.20 11.23
CA VAL A 55 -5.17 7.47 12.14
C VAL A 55 -5.93 6.27 12.70
N ALA A 56 -5.29 5.10 12.74
CA ALA A 56 -5.84 3.89 13.32
C ALA A 56 -4.75 3.19 14.15
N ASP A 57 -5.12 2.72 15.34
CA ASP A 57 -4.25 2.02 16.27
C ASP A 57 -4.72 0.56 16.36
N GLY A 58 -3.85 -0.38 15.95
CA GLY A 58 -4.17 -1.79 15.79
C GLY A 58 -4.14 -2.57 17.10
N MET A 59 -5.09 -3.49 17.27
CA MET A 59 -5.16 -4.43 18.39
C MET A 59 -5.44 -5.86 17.88
N GLY A 60 -4.96 -6.87 18.60
CA GLY A 60 -5.15 -8.29 18.22
C GLY A 60 -3.87 -9.13 18.25
N GLY A 61 -2.76 -8.56 18.70
CA GLY A 61 -1.43 -9.18 18.66
C GLY A 61 -0.70 -8.85 17.36
N HIS A 62 0.63 -9.02 17.39
CA HIS A 62 1.61 -8.41 16.47
C HIS A 62 1.27 -8.42 14.98
N ALA A 63 0.64 -9.48 14.44
CA ALA A 63 0.32 -9.59 13.02
C ALA A 63 -1.16 -9.34 12.67
N ALA A 64 -2.03 -9.17 13.66
CA ALA A 64 -3.47 -9.00 13.44
C ALA A 64 -3.88 -7.52 13.61
N GLY A 65 -3.28 -6.81 14.57
CA GLY A 65 -3.53 -5.38 14.77
C GLY A 65 -3.07 -4.52 13.60
N ASN A 66 -1.88 -4.79 13.04
CA ASN A 66 -1.38 -4.07 11.86
C ASN A 66 -2.25 -4.31 10.61
N ILE A 67 -2.83 -5.50 10.44
CA ILE A 67 -3.76 -5.80 9.35
C ILE A 67 -5.03 -4.98 9.54
N ALA A 68 -5.62 -5.02 10.74
CA ALA A 68 -6.86 -4.31 11.06
C ALA A 68 -6.74 -2.79 10.84
N SER A 69 -5.68 -2.16 11.38
CA SER A 69 -5.47 -0.70 11.25
C SER A 69 -5.25 -0.26 9.80
N ASN A 70 -4.44 -1.00 9.02
CA ASN A 70 -4.20 -0.69 7.61
C ASN A 70 -5.47 -0.87 6.77
N MET A 71 -6.22 -1.95 7.01
CA MET A 71 -7.50 -2.20 6.33
C MET A 71 -8.52 -1.11 6.64
N ALA A 72 -8.66 -0.72 7.90
CA ALA A 72 -9.59 0.33 8.30
C ALA A 72 -9.24 1.68 7.64
N VAL A 73 -7.96 2.05 7.64
CA VAL A 73 -7.48 3.28 6.97
C VAL A 73 -7.79 3.26 5.46
N GLN A 74 -7.48 2.16 4.78
CA GLN A 74 -7.68 2.06 3.34
C GLN A 74 -9.17 2.02 2.95
N SER A 75 -9.98 1.25 3.68
CA SER A 75 -11.42 1.14 3.45
C SER A 75 -12.13 2.46 3.70
N CYS A 76 -11.81 3.13 4.82
CA CYS A 76 -12.35 4.45 5.14
C CYS A 76 -11.97 5.49 4.07
N ASN A 77 -10.69 5.54 3.64
CA ASN A 77 -10.24 6.43 2.57
C ASN A 77 -10.98 6.15 1.25
N ARG A 78 -11.10 4.88 0.86
CA ARG A 78 -11.79 4.49 -0.38
C ARG A 78 -13.24 4.94 -0.38
N HIS A 79 -13.96 4.72 0.74
CA HIS A 79 -15.35 5.10 0.89
C HIS A 79 -15.54 6.63 0.80
N LEU A 80 -14.70 7.38 1.52
CA LEU A 80 -14.73 8.85 1.50
C LEU A 80 -14.42 9.41 0.11
N CYS A 81 -13.33 8.96 -0.52
CA CYS A 81 -12.95 9.42 -1.87
C CYS A 81 -14.06 9.15 -2.89
N HIS A 82 -14.74 8.01 -2.82
CA HIS A 82 -15.77 7.64 -3.80
C HIS A 82 -17.07 8.45 -3.66
N HIS A 83 -17.39 8.94 -2.45
CA HIS A 83 -18.72 9.49 -2.17
C HIS A 83 -18.73 10.97 -1.73
N HIS A 84 -17.57 11.61 -1.51
CA HIS A 84 -17.46 12.97 -0.96
C HIS A 84 -18.26 14.05 -1.71
N GLU A 85 -18.35 13.99 -3.04
CA GLU A 85 -19.11 14.98 -3.83
C GLU A 85 -20.64 14.85 -3.69
N SER A 86 -21.12 13.69 -3.26
CA SER A 86 -22.54 13.32 -3.32
C SER A 86 -23.27 13.38 -1.98
N ARG A 87 -22.55 13.52 -0.86
CA ARG A 87 -23.10 13.40 0.49
C ARG A 87 -22.54 14.46 1.44
N ARG A 88 -23.26 14.72 2.53
CA ARG A 88 -22.76 15.58 3.61
C ARG A 88 -21.70 14.83 4.42
N LEU A 89 -20.64 15.55 4.80
CA LEU A 89 -19.46 14.97 5.47
C LEU A 89 -19.78 14.16 6.75
N PRO A 90 -20.62 14.60 7.71
CA PRO A 90 -20.86 13.80 8.92
C PRO A 90 -21.50 12.44 8.62
N GLY A 91 -22.54 12.41 7.77
CA GLY A 91 -23.18 11.15 7.37
C GLY A 91 -22.21 10.23 6.63
N LEU A 92 -21.40 10.82 5.74
CA LEU A 92 -20.41 10.08 4.97
C LEU A 92 -19.27 9.53 5.85
N LEU A 93 -18.79 10.30 6.83
CA LEU A 93 -17.77 9.87 7.78
C LEU A 93 -18.26 8.69 8.62
N ARG A 94 -19.52 8.74 9.10
CA ARG A 94 -20.14 7.62 9.81
C ARG A 94 -20.23 6.37 8.94
N GLU A 95 -20.65 6.51 7.68
CA GLU A 95 -20.71 5.40 6.73
C GLU A 95 -19.33 4.81 6.44
N ALA A 96 -18.30 5.66 6.31
CA ALA A 96 -16.93 5.22 6.09
C ALA A 96 -16.37 4.42 7.28
N VAL A 97 -16.70 4.79 8.52
CA VAL A 97 -16.35 4.01 9.72
C VAL A 97 -17.04 2.64 9.70
N LEU A 98 -18.32 2.58 9.35
CA LEU A 98 -19.08 1.33 9.27
C LEU A 98 -18.55 0.41 8.16
N GLU A 99 -18.18 0.97 7.00
CA GLU A 99 -17.58 0.20 5.90
C GLU A 99 -16.20 -0.34 6.28
N ALA A 100 -15.38 0.45 6.97
CA ALA A 100 -14.10 0.00 7.52
C ALA A 100 -14.28 -1.17 8.49
N ASN A 101 -15.26 -1.07 9.40
CA ASN A 101 -15.59 -2.15 10.34
C ASN A 101 -16.10 -3.41 9.62
N LYS A 102 -16.97 -3.25 8.62
CA LYS A 102 -17.45 -4.36 7.79
C LYS A 102 -16.29 -5.06 7.07
N THR A 103 -15.32 -4.31 6.56
CA THR A 103 -14.14 -4.88 5.90
C THR A 103 -13.33 -5.75 6.87
N ILE A 104 -13.22 -5.36 8.14
CA ILE A 104 -12.62 -6.18 9.20
C ILE A 104 -13.48 -7.42 9.47
N ALA A 105 -14.81 -7.29 9.52
CA ALA A 105 -15.73 -8.42 9.70
C ALA A 105 -15.57 -9.48 8.60
N ASP A 106 -15.53 -9.04 7.34
CA ASP A 106 -15.39 -9.91 6.17
C ASP A 106 -14.05 -10.66 6.24
N MET A 107 -12.96 -9.99 6.61
CA MET A 107 -11.63 -10.60 6.77
C MET A 107 -11.55 -11.59 7.95
N VAL A 108 -12.17 -11.28 9.10
CA VAL A 108 -12.25 -12.23 10.23
C VAL A 108 -13.09 -13.45 9.84
N HIS A 109 -14.17 -13.26 9.07
CA HIS A 109 -15.02 -14.34 8.59
C HIS A 109 -14.28 -15.27 7.61
N GLU A 110 -13.51 -14.70 6.69
CA GLU A 110 -12.73 -15.45 5.71
C GLU A 110 -11.50 -16.11 6.34
N THR A 111 -10.89 -15.46 7.34
CA THR A 111 -9.67 -15.92 8.02
C THR A 111 -9.89 -16.00 9.53
N GLU A 112 -10.41 -17.13 9.99
CA GLU A 112 -10.69 -17.41 11.42
C GLU A 112 -9.46 -17.19 12.34
N ALA A 113 -8.23 -17.33 11.82
CA ALA A 113 -6.99 -17.06 12.56
C ALA A 113 -6.78 -15.58 12.92
N LEU A 114 -7.51 -14.66 12.27
CA LEU A 114 -7.52 -13.23 12.58
C LEU A 114 -8.63 -12.85 13.58
N ARG A 115 -9.36 -13.83 14.13
CA ARG A 115 -10.35 -13.58 15.17
C ARG A 115 -9.70 -12.87 16.36
N GLY A 116 -10.31 -11.75 16.76
CA GLY A 116 -9.80 -10.90 17.84
C GLY A 116 -8.94 -9.73 17.34
N MET A 117 -8.70 -9.61 16.03
CA MET A 117 -8.15 -8.38 15.46
C MET A 117 -9.17 -7.24 15.52
N GLY A 118 -8.64 -6.04 15.64
CA GLY A 118 -9.42 -4.82 15.52
C GLY A 118 -8.52 -3.60 15.54
N CYS A 119 -9.12 -2.42 15.50
CA CYS A 119 -8.36 -1.19 15.66
C CYS A 119 -9.24 -0.05 16.16
N THR A 120 -8.61 1.01 16.65
CA THR A 120 -9.23 2.33 16.74
C THR A 120 -9.32 2.96 15.34
N LEU A 121 -10.04 4.06 15.21
CA LEU A 121 -10.05 4.89 14.01
C LEU A 121 -10.38 6.33 14.37
N VAL A 122 -9.61 7.28 13.87
CA VAL A 122 -9.92 8.71 13.85
C VAL A 122 -9.82 9.16 12.40
N ALA A 123 -10.96 9.49 11.79
CA ALA A 123 -11.04 10.06 10.45
C ALA A 123 -11.53 11.50 10.54
N ALA A 124 -10.74 12.47 10.06
CA ALA A 124 -11.11 13.88 10.07
C ALA A 124 -10.92 14.53 8.70
N VAL A 125 -11.89 15.37 8.33
CA VAL A 125 -11.91 16.10 7.07
C VAL A 125 -11.94 17.59 7.37
N ALA A 126 -10.90 18.29 6.91
CA ALA A 126 -10.85 19.73 6.88
C ALA A 126 -11.34 20.23 5.51
N HIS A 127 -12.47 20.94 5.50
CA HIS A 127 -13.11 21.48 4.29
C HIS A 127 -13.68 22.86 4.61
N ASP A 128 -13.46 23.85 3.74
CA ASP A 128 -13.98 25.22 3.91
C ASP A 128 -13.74 25.83 5.30
N ALA A 129 -12.53 25.64 5.85
CA ALA A 129 -12.16 26.09 7.21
C ALA A 129 -13.06 25.53 8.33
N THR A 130 -13.65 24.37 8.07
CA THR A 130 -14.42 23.57 9.02
C THR A 130 -13.77 22.19 9.15
N LEU A 131 -13.64 21.69 10.37
CA LEU A 131 -13.17 20.35 10.66
C LEU A 131 -14.35 19.47 11.08
N SER A 132 -14.60 18.41 10.32
CA SER A 132 -15.55 17.34 10.65
C SER A 132 -14.78 16.05 10.93
N TRP A 133 -15.28 15.20 11.83
CA TRP A 133 -14.63 13.93 12.13
C TRP A 133 -15.62 12.83 12.47
N ALA A 134 -15.16 11.60 12.35
CA ALA A 134 -15.72 10.45 13.02
C ALA A 134 -14.60 9.67 13.72
N SER A 135 -14.88 9.13 14.91
CA SER A 135 -13.90 8.34 15.64
C SER A 135 -14.51 7.19 16.45
N VAL A 136 -13.71 6.14 16.62
CA VAL A 136 -13.99 4.98 17.46
C VAL A 136 -12.69 4.57 18.15
N GLY A 137 -12.71 4.43 19.47
CA GLY A 137 -11.54 4.06 20.27
C GLY A 137 -11.07 5.21 21.13
N ASP A 138 -9.79 5.19 21.51
CA ASP A 138 -9.19 6.15 22.45
C ASP A 138 -8.06 7.01 21.85
N SER A 139 -7.70 6.77 20.59
CA SER A 139 -6.85 7.65 19.78
C SER A 139 -7.35 9.09 19.80
N HIS A 140 -6.45 10.05 19.60
CA HIS A 140 -6.69 11.45 19.89
C HIS A 140 -6.83 12.30 18.64
N LEU A 141 -7.70 13.30 18.72
CA LEU A 141 -7.78 14.44 17.82
C LEU A 141 -7.76 15.72 18.67
N TYR A 142 -6.68 16.47 18.60
CA TYR A 142 -6.48 17.71 19.36
C TYR A 142 -6.58 18.96 18.49
N LEU A 143 -7.12 20.02 19.06
CA LEU A 143 -6.96 21.40 18.59
C LEU A 143 -6.08 22.17 19.59
N VAL A 144 -4.94 22.68 19.12
CA VAL A 144 -4.12 23.64 19.89
C VAL A 144 -4.35 25.04 19.34
N ARG A 145 -4.84 25.94 20.20
CA ARG A 145 -5.18 27.32 19.85
C ARG A 145 -4.92 28.24 21.04
N GLY A 146 -4.25 29.37 20.78
CA GLY A 146 -4.06 30.43 21.79
C GLY A 146 -3.33 29.97 23.05
N GLY A 147 -2.40 29.01 22.92
CA GLY A 147 -1.66 28.43 24.04
C GLY A 147 -2.44 27.40 24.88
N GLY A 148 -3.66 27.00 24.45
CA GLY A 148 -4.41 25.90 25.06
C GLY A 148 -4.57 24.72 24.10
N ILE A 149 -4.90 23.55 24.65
CA ILE A 149 -5.19 22.31 23.90
C ILE A 149 -6.54 21.74 24.32
N SER A 150 -7.32 21.32 23.33
CA SER A 150 -8.62 20.68 23.51
C SER A 150 -8.66 19.34 22.77
N LYS A 151 -8.99 18.24 23.46
CA LYS A 151 -9.36 16.97 22.81
C LYS A 151 -10.74 17.16 22.18
N LEU A 152 -10.85 16.95 20.88
CA LEU A 152 -12.07 17.15 20.10
C LEU A 152 -12.95 15.91 20.10
N ASN A 153 -12.33 14.74 19.93
CA ASN A 153 -13.05 13.49 19.81
C ASN A 153 -13.29 12.82 21.17
N ALA A 154 -14.33 11.99 21.24
CA ALA A 154 -14.63 11.21 22.43
C ALA A 154 -13.56 10.14 22.70
N ASP A 155 -13.45 9.75 23.96
CA ASP A 155 -12.56 8.68 24.41
C ASP A 155 -13.41 7.45 24.74
N HIS A 156 -13.34 6.42 23.91
CA HIS A 156 -14.11 5.19 24.09
C HIS A 156 -13.35 4.14 24.91
N SER A 157 -12.37 4.54 25.73
CA SER A 157 -11.82 3.68 26.77
C SER A 157 -12.69 3.69 28.03
N TYR A 158 -12.44 2.73 28.91
CA TYR A 158 -13.04 2.71 30.23
C TYR A 158 -12.69 3.97 31.04
N GLY A 159 -11.45 4.46 30.94
CA GLY A 159 -11.02 5.72 31.54
C GLY A 159 -11.85 6.91 31.03
N GLY A 160 -12.08 6.99 29.71
CA GLY A 160 -12.93 7.99 29.10
C GLY A 160 -14.38 7.94 29.60
N PHE A 161 -14.93 6.74 29.82
CA PHE A 161 -16.24 6.55 30.43
C PHE A 161 -16.29 7.07 31.88
N LEU A 162 -15.28 6.73 32.70
CA LEU A 162 -15.19 7.20 34.08
C LEU A 162 -15.12 8.72 34.16
N ASP A 163 -14.34 9.34 33.27
CA ASP A 163 -14.18 10.80 33.21
C ASP A 163 -15.51 11.49 32.83
N ARG A 164 -16.28 10.91 31.89
CA ARG A 164 -17.64 11.38 31.56
C ARG A 164 -18.60 11.26 32.74
N MET A 165 -18.59 10.14 33.45
CA MET A 165 -19.44 9.92 34.62
C MET A 165 -19.11 10.91 35.75
N ALA A 166 -17.83 11.14 36.02
CA ALA A 166 -17.38 12.12 37.00
C ALA A 166 -17.82 13.55 36.60
N ALA A 167 -17.69 13.91 35.32
CA ALA A 167 -18.13 15.22 34.82
C ALA A 167 -19.65 15.43 34.96
N LEU A 168 -20.45 14.36 34.92
CA LEU A 168 -21.89 14.37 35.18
C LEU A 168 -22.25 14.33 36.68
N GLY A 169 -21.26 14.34 37.57
CA GLY A 169 -21.46 14.27 39.02
C GLY A 169 -21.94 12.91 39.50
N GLN A 170 -21.78 11.85 38.70
CA GLN A 170 -22.11 10.49 39.10
C GLN A 170 -20.99 9.92 39.99
N PRO A 171 -21.31 9.05 40.96
CA PRO A 171 -20.29 8.38 41.76
C PRO A 171 -19.45 7.46 40.87
N VAL A 172 -18.13 7.63 40.92
CA VAL A 172 -17.16 6.81 40.20
C VAL A 172 -16.31 6.09 41.24
N GLU A 173 -16.30 4.76 41.22
CA GLU A 173 -15.45 3.99 42.13
C GLU A 173 -13.97 4.10 41.69
N PRO A 174 -13.03 4.28 42.63
CA PRO A 174 -11.63 4.58 42.31
C PRO A 174 -10.83 3.38 41.75
N GLU A 175 -11.25 2.14 42.00
CA GLU A 175 -10.58 0.94 41.46
C GLU A 175 -11.58 -0.14 41.04
N PRO A 176 -12.30 0.05 39.93
CA PRO A 176 -13.00 -1.05 39.27
C PRO A 176 -11.90 -1.99 38.75
N GLY A 177 -12.06 -3.30 38.84
CA GLY A 177 -11.06 -4.28 38.42
C GLY A 177 -10.68 -4.29 36.92
N CYS A 178 -10.99 -3.23 36.17
CA CYS A 178 -10.67 -3.03 34.76
C CYS A 178 -9.67 -1.87 34.59
N ALA A 179 -8.68 -2.04 33.71
CA ALA A 179 -7.70 -1.00 33.42
C ALA A 179 -8.33 0.19 32.68
N ARG A 180 -7.86 1.41 32.95
CA ARG A 180 -8.39 2.63 32.32
C ARG A 180 -8.21 2.68 30.80
N ASN A 181 -7.18 2.04 30.28
CA ASN A 181 -6.89 1.92 28.85
C ASN A 181 -7.66 0.77 28.17
N MET A 182 -8.57 0.09 28.87
CA MET A 182 -9.41 -0.92 28.24
C MET A 182 -10.40 -0.26 27.28
N LEU A 183 -10.31 -0.60 26.00
CA LEU A 183 -11.23 -0.13 24.98
C LEU A 183 -12.64 -0.69 25.20
N MET A 184 -13.64 0.19 25.15
CA MET A 184 -15.07 -0.14 25.19
C MET A 184 -15.69 -0.18 23.79
N CYS A 185 -15.08 0.50 22.82
CA CYS A 185 -15.48 0.48 21.41
C CYS A 185 -14.23 0.46 20.53
N ALA A 186 -14.22 -0.41 19.52
CA ALA A 186 -13.20 -0.54 18.50
C ALA A 186 -13.85 -1.08 17.22
N LEU A 187 -13.14 -1.00 16.09
CA LEU A 187 -13.53 -1.68 14.86
C LEU A 187 -13.02 -3.12 14.94
N THR A 188 -13.89 -4.07 15.26
CA THR A 188 -13.55 -5.51 15.41
C THR A 188 -14.26 -6.39 14.37
N GLY A 189 -15.11 -5.78 13.54
CA GLY A 189 -16.05 -6.49 12.68
C GLY A 189 -17.40 -6.81 13.34
N GLU A 190 -17.52 -6.61 14.65
CA GLU A 190 -18.79 -6.70 15.36
C GLU A 190 -19.55 -5.35 15.36
N GLU A 191 -20.73 -5.30 15.96
CA GLU A 191 -21.50 -4.06 16.09
C GLU A 191 -20.72 -3.01 16.90
N ILE A 192 -20.54 -1.81 16.33
CA ILE A 192 -19.90 -0.70 17.04
C ILE A 192 -20.92 -0.02 17.94
N MET A 193 -20.73 -0.13 19.24
CA MET A 193 -21.64 0.42 20.25
C MET A 193 -21.74 1.95 20.21
N GLU A 194 -20.62 2.63 19.98
CA GLU A 194 -20.56 4.10 19.94
C GLU A 194 -19.58 4.57 18.85
N ILE A 195 -20.07 5.48 17.99
CA ILE A 195 -19.26 6.21 17.01
C ILE A 195 -19.44 7.70 17.31
N ASP A 196 -18.36 8.34 17.73
CA ASP A 196 -18.32 9.80 17.88
C ASP A 196 -18.22 10.41 16.49
N CYS A 197 -19.31 11.02 16.03
CA CYS A 197 -19.40 11.66 14.73
C CYS A 197 -20.41 12.81 14.83
N PRO A 198 -19.97 14.02 15.26
CA PRO A 198 -20.86 15.15 15.45
C PRO A 198 -21.51 15.62 14.14
N ASP A 199 -22.79 16.01 14.21
CA ASP A 199 -23.54 16.52 13.05
C ASP A 199 -23.00 17.86 12.53
N THR A 200 -22.21 18.58 13.33
CA THR A 200 -21.62 19.87 12.98
C THR A 200 -20.13 19.85 13.24
N GLY A 201 -19.35 20.23 12.23
CA GLY A 201 -17.91 20.46 12.38
C GLY A 201 -17.58 21.73 13.16
N ILE A 202 -16.31 21.87 13.53
CA ILE A 202 -15.80 23.05 14.24
C ILE A 202 -15.07 23.99 13.29
N ARG A 203 -15.06 25.30 13.59
CA ARG A 203 -14.31 26.29 12.81
C ARG A 203 -12.82 26.21 13.12
N ILE A 204 -12.00 26.06 12.08
CA ILE A 204 -10.54 26.20 12.15
C ILE A 204 -10.11 27.55 11.58
N SER A 205 -8.96 28.04 12.02
CA SER A 205 -8.46 29.39 11.74
C SER A 205 -6.93 29.36 11.62
N SER A 206 -6.39 30.34 10.89
CA SER A 206 -4.94 30.48 10.76
C SER A 206 -4.26 30.58 12.13
N GLY A 207 -3.17 29.86 12.30
CA GLY A 207 -2.44 29.69 13.55
C GLY A 207 -2.87 28.49 14.38
N ASP A 208 -3.96 27.80 14.02
CA ASP A 208 -4.34 26.56 14.69
C ASP A 208 -3.41 25.41 14.35
N TRP A 209 -3.27 24.51 15.33
CA TRP A 209 -2.73 23.18 15.11
C TRP A 209 -3.82 22.13 15.31
N LEU A 210 -3.93 21.21 14.36
CA LEU A 210 -4.67 19.97 14.53
C LEU A 210 -3.67 18.83 14.68
N ILE A 211 -3.86 17.98 15.69
CA ILE A 211 -2.97 16.85 15.96
C ILE A 211 -3.82 15.61 16.12
N ALA A 212 -3.74 14.68 15.18
CA ALA A 212 -4.32 13.35 15.32
C ALA A 212 -3.22 12.36 15.73
N SER A 213 -3.49 11.46 16.67
CA SER A 213 -2.49 10.49 17.13
C SER A 213 -3.08 9.19 17.66
N SER A 214 -2.29 8.12 17.66
CA SER A 214 -2.56 6.94 18.49
C SER A 214 -2.39 7.26 19.98
N ASP A 215 -2.73 6.30 20.84
CA ASP A 215 -2.72 6.49 22.30
C ASP A 215 -1.29 6.58 22.87
N GLY A 216 -0.27 6.10 22.16
CA GLY A 216 1.13 6.18 22.57
C GLY A 216 1.64 7.61 22.80
N LEU A 217 0.94 8.62 22.28
CA LEU A 217 1.21 10.02 22.59
C LEU A 217 0.87 10.40 24.04
N ASN A 218 0.08 9.59 24.76
CA ASN A 218 -0.26 9.78 26.17
C ASN A 218 0.97 9.81 27.10
N THR A 219 2.13 9.37 26.61
CA THR A 219 3.42 9.53 27.30
C THR A 219 3.75 11.00 27.55
N LEU A 220 3.29 11.91 26.68
CA LEU A 220 3.41 13.36 26.87
C LEU A 220 2.22 13.92 27.63
N ASN A 221 2.49 14.89 28.51
CA ASN A 221 1.42 15.70 29.07
C ASN A 221 0.97 16.78 28.06
N ARG A 222 -0.18 17.41 28.36
CA ARG A 222 -0.77 18.44 27.50
C ARG A 222 0.11 19.68 27.33
N ASP A 223 0.86 20.06 28.36
CA ASP A 223 1.75 21.24 28.31
C ASP A 223 2.94 20.99 27.38
N ASP A 224 3.48 19.78 27.35
CA ASP A 224 4.54 19.37 26.42
C ASP A 224 4.05 19.43 24.97
N ILE A 225 2.83 18.93 24.70
CA ILE A 225 2.23 18.99 23.37
C ILE A 225 2.03 20.45 22.93
N ILE A 226 1.51 21.31 23.81
CA ILE A 226 1.36 22.75 23.55
C ILE A 226 2.72 23.39 23.25
N ALA A 227 3.74 23.10 24.06
CA ALA A 227 5.07 23.69 23.92
C ALA A 227 5.73 23.27 22.60
N VAL A 228 5.60 22.00 22.19
CA VAL A 228 6.12 21.51 20.92
C VAL A 228 5.38 22.16 19.75
N ALA A 229 4.05 22.15 19.74
CA ALA A 229 3.25 22.75 18.68
C ALA A 229 3.51 24.27 18.54
N GLY A 230 3.59 24.99 19.66
CA GLY A 230 3.87 26.43 19.68
C GLY A 230 5.30 26.79 19.24
N GLY A 231 6.25 25.85 19.36
CA GLY A 231 7.65 26.03 18.98
C GLY A 231 8.03 25.49 17.60
N ALA A 232 7.13 24.81 16.90
CA ALA A 232 7.39 24.20 15.61
C ALA A 232 7.16 25.17 14.45
N SER A 233 8.05 25.16 13.46
CA SER A 233 7.96 26.00 12.26
C SER A 233 7.19 25.36 11.10
N SER A 234 6.94 24.05 11.17
CA SER A 234 6.21 23.27 10.16
C SER A 234 5.53 22.07 10.79
N ALA A 235 4.53 21.50 10.10
CA ALA A 235 3.84 20.30 10.55
C ALA A 235 4.77 19.09 10.68
N ARG A 236 5.74 18.98 9.76
CA ARG A 236 6.79 17.96 9.85
C ARG A 236 7.60 18.10 11.14
N GLU A 237 8.05 19.31 11.44
CA GLU A 237 8.83 19.55 12.66
C GLU A 237 8.00 19.27 13.91
N CYS A 238 6.72 19.66 13.93
CA CYS A 238 5.81 19.38 15.04
C CYS A 238 5.67 17.87 15.29
N ALA A 239 5.35 17.09 14.24
CA ALA A 239 5.20 15.64 14.35
C ALA A 239 6.51 14.97 14.80
N GLU A 240 7.65 15.29 14.17
CA GLU A 240 8.95 14.71 14.53
C GLU A 240 9.37 15.07 15.98
N ARG A 241 9.13 16.30 16.43
CA ARG A 241 9.46 16.74 17.80
C ARG A 241 8.55 16.12 18.85
N LEU A 242 7.27 15.89 18.56
CA LEU A 242 6.37 15.16 19.47
C LEU A 242 6.86 13.72 19.68
N LEU A 243 7.19 13.01 18.59
CA LEU A 243 7.71 11.64 18.68
C LEU A 243 9.10 11.58 19.35
N GLN A 244 9.95 12.57 19.10
CA GLN A 244 11.23 12.70 19.78
C GLN A 244 11.04 12.91 21.28
N ALA A 245 10.10 13.76 21.69
CA ALA A 245 9.79 13.99 23.10
C ALA A 245 9.28 12.72 23.79
N VAL A 246 8.40 11.94 23.12
CA VAL A 246 7.96 10.62 23.60
C VAL A 246 9.16 9.69 23.82
N THR A 247 10.05 9.59 22.83
CA THR A 247 11.23 8.71 22.90
C THR A 247 12.21 9.14 24.01
N GLN A 248 12.39 10.44 24.22
CA GLN A 248 13.32 10.99 25.20
C GLN A 248 12.92 10.74 26.65
N LEU A 249 11.62 10.55 26.93
CA LEU A 249 11.15 10.19 28.27
C LEU A 249 11.57 8.78 28.68
N GLY A 250 11.95 7.92 27.73
CA GLY A 250 12.51 6.59 28.00
C GLY A 250 11.56 5.69 28.80
N VAL A 251 10.26 5.84 28.58
CA VAL A 251 9.24 5.04 29.26
C VAL A 251 9.37 3.59 28.81
N LYS A 252 9.51 2.69 29.78
CA LYS A 252 9.60 1.25 29.52
C LYS A 252 8.28 0.74 28.95
N ASN A 253 8.36 -0.11 27.93
CA ASN A 253 7.22 -0.63 27.18
C ASN A 253 6.45 0.49 26.47
N GLN A 254 7.15 1.50 25.95
CA GLN A 254 6.53 2.55 25.14
C GLN A 254 5.75 1.93 23.98
N ASP A 255 4.52 2.39 23.76
CA ASP A 255 3.68 1.87 22.70
C ASP A 255 4.10 2.36 21.31
N ASN A 256 3.52 1.76 20.28
CA ASN A 256 3.44 2.40 18.97
C ASN A 256 2.91 3.83 19.14
N THR A 257 3.53 4.78 18.43
CA THR A 257 3.09 6.17 18.51
C THR A 257 3.12 6.79 17.14
N THR A 258 1.94 7.16 16.67
CA THR A 258 1.70 7.79 15.39
C THR A 258 1.12 9.17 15.60
N VAL A 259 1.64 10.15 14.87
CA VAL A 259 1.20 11.54 14.96
C VAL A 259 1.05 12.11 13.55
N VAL A 260 -0.11 12.68 13.27
CA VAL A 260 -0.39 13.51 12.10
C VAL A 260 -0.66 14.93 12.59
N ALA A 261 0.23 15.86 12.26
CA ALA A 261 0.11 17.26 12.59
C ALA A 261 -0.35 18.06 11.36
N ILE A 262 -1.22 19.04 11.58
CA ILE A 262 -1.67 20.02 10.60
C ILE A 262 -1.49 21.40 11.19
N ARG A 263 -0.73 22.24 10.49
CA ARG A 263 -0.68 23.68 10.75
C ARG A 263 -1.63 24.38 9.80
N VAL A 264 -2.56 25.13 10.36
CA VAL A 264 -3.51 25.93 9.59
C VAL A 264 -2.90 27.29 9.32
N GLU A 265 -2.69 27.64 8.06
CA GLU A 265 -2.06 28.89 7.63
C GLU A 265 -3.01 29.73 6.77
N THR A 266 -2.76 31.03 6.66
CA THR A 266 -3.40 31.87 5.65
C THR A 266 -2.67 31.73 4.34
N ARG A 267 -3.39 31.45 3.25
CA ARG A 267 -2.82 31.41 1.90
C ARG A 267 -2.25 32.78 1.52
N ILE A 268 -0.93 32.87 1.35
CA ILE A 268 -0.26 34.08 0.85
C ILE A 268 -0.28 34.03 -0.67
N THR A 269 -1.20 34.76 -1.31
CA THR A 269 -1.10 35.04 -2.75
C THR A 269 0.00 36.06 -2.99
N THR A 270 1.24 35.61 -3.21
CA THR A 270 2.22 36.50 -3.87
C THR A 270 1.73 36.77 -5.29
N PRO A 271 1.48 38.02 -5.70
CA PRO A 271 1.13 38.30 -7.08
C PRO A 271 2.31 37.89 -7.96
N ARG A 272 2.06 36.95 -8.88
CA ARG A 272 3.02 36.55 -9.91
C ARG A 272 3.42 37.82 -10.68
N PRO A 273 4.72 38.17 -10.80
CA PRO A 273 5.11 39.25 -11.69
C PRO A 273 4.62 38.90 -13.10
N SER A 274 3.87 39.81 -13.70
CA SER A 274 3.35 39.65 -15.05
C SER A 274 4.51 39.51 -16.03
N ILE A 275 4.61 38.34 -16.65
CA ILE A 275 5.46 38.17 -17.82
C ILE A 275 4.81 38.99 -18.95
N PRO A 276 5.50 39.95 -19.57
CA PRO A 276 4.96 40.67 -20.71
C PRO A 276 4.67 39.66 -21.82
N VAL A 277 3.41 39.59 -22.25
CA VAL A 277 2.98 38.78 -23.39
C VAL A 277 3.63 39.38 -24.64
N ALA A 278 4.52 38.61 -25.28
CA ALA A 278 5.07 38.97 -26.58
C ALA A 278 3.96 38.94 -27.64
N PRO A 279 3.97 39.86 -28.63
CA PRO A 279 2.96 39.91 -29.68
C PRO A 279 2.99 38.62 -30.53
N PRO A 280 1.84 38.22 -31.10
CA PRO A 280 1.72 36.98 -31.85
C PRO A 280 2.61 37.01 -33.10
N ILE A 281 3.44 35.98 -33.24
CA ILE A 281 4.22 35.73 -34.45
C ILE A 281 3.27 35.20 -35.52
N ALA A 282 3.25 35.84 -36.69
CA ALA A 282 2.46 35.41 -37.84
C ALA A 282 2.87 34.00 -38.30
N PRO A 283 1.93 33.13 -38.67
CA PRO A 283 2.24 31.76 -39.09
C PRO A 283 3.00 31.74 -40.41
N ALA A 284 4.14 31.06 -40.42
CA ALA A 284 4.85 30.71 -41.65
C ALA A 284 4.08 29.60 -42.39
N ALA A 285 3.88 29.78 -43.68
CA ALA A 285 3.17 28.85 -44.55
C ALA A 285 3.90 27.50 -44.66
N LEU A 286 3.16 26.41 -44.47
CA LEU A 286 3.57 25.04 -44.78
C LEU A 286 3.28 24.72 -46.26
N PRO A 287 4.13 23.95 -46.96
CA PRO A 287 3.87 23.55 -48.33
C PRO A 287 2.81 22.43 -48.41
N GLU A 288 1.94 22.54 -49.42
CA GLU A 288 0.85 21.61 -49.72
C GLU A 288 1.34 20.19 -50.06
N GLN A 289 0.65 19.17 -49.53
CA GLN A 289 0.70 17.80 -50.05
C GLN A 289 -0.69 17.38 -50.57
N PRO A 290 -0.76 16.57 -51.64
CA PRO A 290 -1.99 16.36 -52.40
C PRO A 290 -2.97 15.38 -51.74
N LEU A 291 -4.25 15.69 -51.91
CA LEU A 291 -5.42 14.94 -51.46
C LEU A 291 -5.56 13.59 -52.18
N ILE A 292 -5.78 12.52 -51.41
CA ILE A 292 -6.32 11.24 -51.89
C ILE A 292 -7.79 11.19 -51.44
N GLU A 293 -8.71 11.02 -52.41
CA GLU A 293 -10.15 10.95 -52.17
C GLU A 293 -10.58 9.61 -51.53
N PRO A 294 -11.61 9.61 -50.67
CA PRO A 294 -12.16 8.38 -50.09
C PRO A 294 -13.14 7.68 -51.04
N GLU A 295 -12.92 6.39 -51.29
CA GLU A 295 -13.90 5.50 -51.92
C GLU A 295 -15.11 5.24 -51.03
N SER A 296 -16.26 5.17 -51.70
CA SER A 296 -17.59 5.02 -51.13
C SER A 296 -17.91 3.56 -50.74
N ALA A 297 -18.47 3.37 -49.56
CA ALA A 297 -19.05 2.09 -49.14
C ALA A 297 -20.57 2.21 -48.98
N THR A 298 -21.27 1.42 -49.78
CA THR A 298 -22.72 1.28 -49.86
C THR A 298 -23.27 0.35 -48.77
N SER A 299 -24.52 0.60 -48.36
CA SER A 299 -25.31 -0.20 -47.41
C SER A 299 -25.81 -1.52 -48.03
N PRO A 300 -26.19 -2.50 -47.18
CA PRO A 300 -27.57 -2.99 -47.29
C PRO A 300 -28.26 -3.36 -45.95
N ARG A 301 -29.56 -3.64 -46.09
CA ARG A 301 -30.66 -3.67 -45.11
C ARG A 301 -30.89 -5.05 -44.44
N SER A 302 -31.64 -4.97 -43.33
CA SER A 302 -32.71 -5.86 -42.84
C SER A 302 -32.40 -7.30 -42.37
N GLY A 303 -32.84 -7.61 -41.14
CA GLY A 303 -33.19 -8.99 -40.74
C GLY A 303 -33.07 -9.31 -39.25
N VAL A 304 -33.98 -8.83 -38.40
CA VAL A 304 -34.14 -9.38 -37.03
C VAL A 304 -35.62 -9.61 -36.75
N ARG A 305 -36.06 -10.86 -36.97
CA ARG A 305 -37.23 -11.48 -36.34
C ARG A 305 -36.87 -12.95 -36.10
N TRP A 306 -37.25 -13.45 -34.92
CA TRP A 306 -37.15 -14.83 -34.37
C TRP A 306 -35.94 -15.15 -33.50
N LEU A 307 -36.14 -15.10 -32.18
CA LEU A 307 -36.04 -16.28 -31.28
C LEU A 307 -36.43 -15.91 -29.83
N ALA A 308 -37.68 -15.48 -29.64
CA ALA A 308 -38.39 -15.68 -28.37
C ALA A 308 -38.79 -17.15 -28.31
N GLY A 309 -37.95 -18.01 -27.73
CA GLY A 309 -38.19 -19.45 -27.77
C GLY A 309 -37.33 -20.34 -26.86
N TRP A 310 -36.55 -19.77 -25.93
CA TRP A 310 -35.68 -20.57 -25.04
C TRP A 310 -35.91 -20.33 -23.53
N VAL A 311 -36.88 -19.48 -23.17
CA VAL A 311 -37.22 -19.19 -21.75
C VAL A 311 -38.15 -20.25 -21.12
N VAL A 312 -38.60 -21.26 -21.88
CA VAL A 312 -39.61 -22.25 -21.40
C VAL A 312 -39.03 -23.65 -21.12
N VAL A 313 -37.74 -23.90 -21.37
CA VAL A 313 -37.15 -25.26 -21.20
C VAL A 313 -36.37 -25.43 -19.88
N VAL A 314 -35.95 -24.36 -19.21
CA VAL A 314 -35.17 -24.46 -17.94
C VAL A 314 -36.06 -24.58 -16.69
N THR A 315 -37.34 -24.23 -16.78
CA THR A 315 -38.29 -24.33 -15.65
C THR A 315 -38.84 -25.75 -15.40
N LEU A 316 -38.59 -26.71 -16.29
CA LEU A 316 -39.09 -28.10 -16.15
C LEU A 316 -38.04 -29.13 -15.69
N LEU A 317 -36.75 -28.77 -15.61
CA LEU A 317 -35.70 -29.68 -15.13
C LEU A 317 -35.33 -29.47 -13.65
N GLY A 318 -35.73 -28.35 -13.02
CA GLY A 318 -35.49 -28.07 -11.60
C GLY A 318 -36.43 -28.80 -10.62
N LEU A 319 -37.55 -29.35 -11.10
CA LEU A 319 -38.56 -29.98 -10.23
C LEU A 319 -38.29 -31.46 -9.92
N VAL A 320 -37.35 -32.10 -10.64
CA VAL A 320 -37.02 -33.54 -10.46
C VAL A 320 -35.83 -33.75 -9.50
N TYR A 321 -34.95 -32.75 -9.33
CA TYR A 321 -33.80 -32.86 -8.44
C TYR A 321 -34.12 -32.58 -6.96
N TRP A 322 -35.28 -31.97 -6.67
CA TRP A 322 -35.68 -31.59 -5.31
C TRP A 322 -36.48 -32.67 -4.55
N LEU A 323 -36.82 -33.81 -5.20
CA LEU A 323 -37.65 -34.88 -4.62
C LEU A 323 -36.93 -36.22 -4.42
N GLY A 324 -35.60 -36.25 -4.48
CA GLY A 324 -34.86 -37.51 -4.43
C GLY A 324 -33.55 -37.42 -3.65
N MET A 325 -33.61 -37.27 -2.33
CA MET A 325 -32.86 -38.07 -1.33
C MET A 325 -32.97 -37.39 0.03
N GLY A 326 -33.71 -38.03 0.93
CA GLY A 326 -33.74 -37.74 2.35
C GLY A 326 -33.08 -38.84 3.17
N GLY A 327 -32.68 -38.46 4.37
CA GLY A 327 -32.33 -39.33 5.52
C GLY A 327 -30.89 -39.84 5.54
N SER A 328 -30.24 -40.03 6.67
CA SER A 328 -30.46 -39.64 8.07
C SER A 328 -29.16 -39.97 8.84
N ASP A 329 -29.05 -39.39 10.04
CA ASP A 329 -28.30 -39.89 11.20
C ASP A 329 -26.81 -39.59 11.37
N THR A 330 -26.58 -38.86 12.45
CA THR A 330 -25.33 -38.59 13.17
C THR A 330 -24.82 -39.84 13.91
N PRO A 331 -23.58 -39.80 14.42
CA PRO A 331 -23.47 -39.75 15.89
C PRO A 331 -22.44 -38.73 16.41
N GLY A 332 -22.72 -38.24 17.62
CA GLY A 332 -22.01 -37.17 18.33
C GLY A 332 -20.73 -37.58 19.08
N PRO A 333 -20.22 -36.67 19.95
CA PRO A 333 -18.83 -36.63 20.40
C PRO A 333 -18.56 -37.49 21.64
N GLY A 334 -17.34 -38.03 21.74
CA GLY A 334 -16.79 -38.70 22.92
C GLY A 334 -15.81 -37.79 23.69
N PRO A 335 -15.61 -38.02 25.00
CA PRO A 335 -15.21 -36.99 25.96
C PRO A 335 -13.69 -36.77 26.06
N SER A 336 -13.35 -35.58 26.52
CA SER A 336 -12.04 -35.11 26.97
C SER A 336 -11.63 -35.72 28.31
N GLU A 337 -10.33 -36.00 28.46
CA GLU A 337 -9.62 -36.12 29.74
C GLU A 337 -8.13 -35.70 29.58
N PRO A 338 -7.42 -35.35 30.67
CA PRO A 338 -6.71 -34.08 30.75
C PRO A 338 -5.17 -34.14 30.68
N VAL A 339 -4.60 -32.98 30.37
CA VAL A 339 -3.33 -32.38 30.84
C VAL A 339 -2.23 -33.34 31.33
N GLY A 340 -1.18 -33.46 30.51
CA GLY A 340 0.16 -33.87 30.94
C GLY A 340 1.13 -32.69 30.76
N THR A 341 1.56 -32.13 31.88
CA THR A 341 2.62 -31.12 32.01
C THR A 341 3.97 -31.67 31.54
N ILE A 342 4.69 -30.91 30.71
CA ILE A 342 6.12 -31.13 30.44
C ILE A 342 6.91 -30.00 31.13
N PRO A 343 8.00 -30.30 31.88
CA PRO A 343 8.65 -29.32 32.74
C PRO A 343 9.58 -28.36 31.98
N GLU A 344 9.65 -27.12 32.48
CA GLU A 344 10.69 -26.12 32.18
C GLU A 344 12.11 -26.71 32.27
N ALA A 345 12.86 -26.60 31.18
CA ALA A 345 14.30 -26.76 31.17
C ALA A 345 14.98 -25.39 31.38
N ARG A 346 15.73 -25.29 32.47
CA ARG A 346 16.63 -24.16 32.79
C ARG A 346 17.71 -24.00 31.70
N PRO A 347 18.14 -22.77 31.39
CA PRO A 347 19.31 -22.54 30.56
C PRO A 347 20.60 -22.83 31.35
N GLU A 348 21.41 -23.76 30.84
CA GLU A 348 22.79 -23.95 31.29
C GLU A 348 23.70 -22.89 30.66
N ALA A 349 24.57 -22.33 31.51
CA ALA A 349 25.54 -21.30 31.17
C ALA A 349 26.72 -21.88 30.37
N VAL A 350 27.07 -21.20 29.28
CA VAL A 350 28.33 -21.42 28.55
C VAL A 350 29.44 -20.57 29.20
N PRO A 351 30.63 -21.13 29.53
CA PRO A 351 31.72 -20.36 30.12
C PRO A 351 32.39 -19.45 29.08
N LYS A 352 32.58 -18.18 29.45
CA LYS A 352 33.49 -17.26 28.78
C LYS A 352 34.87 -17.40 29.43
N ASP A 353 35.89 -17.69 28.63
CA ASP A 353 37.27 -17.40 29.01
C ASP A 353 37.90 -16.39 28.03
N PRO A 354 38.81 -15.52 28.52
CA PRO A 354 39.22 -14.30 27.85
C PRO A 354 40.52 -14.51 27.05
N VAL A 355 40.59 -13.97 25.82
CA VAL A 355 41.87 -13.79 25.14
C VAL A 355 42.34 -12.37 25.34
N GLN A 356 43.47 -12.27 26.04
CA GLN A 356 44.19 -11.07 26.39
C GLN A 356 44.73 -10.35 25.16
N GLU A 357 44.59 -9.04 25.23
CA GLU A 357 45.31 -8.02 24.49
C GLU A 357 46.82 -8.16 24.71
N ASN A 358 47.61 -8.21 23.64
CA ASN A 358 49.04 -7.93 23.76
C ASN A 358 49.52 -7.08 22.57
N ASN A 359 49.62 -5.79 22.84
CA ASN A 359 50.24 -4.77 22.03
C ASN A 359 51.77 -4.95 22.08
N GLN A 360 52.41 -5.21 20.94
CA GLN A 360 53.82 -4.87 20.77
C GLN A 360 54.09 -4.30 19.37
N LYS A 361 54.34 -2.99 19.38
CA LYS A 361 54.86 -2.19 18.27
C LYS A 361 56.32 -2.56 17.99
N THR A 362 56.62 -2.89 16.75
CA THR A 362 57.97 -2.69 16.17
C THR A 362 57.84 -2.01 14.82
N LYS A 363 58.39 -0.79 14.73
CA LYS A 363 58.52 0.01 13.50
C LYS A 363 59.64 -0.58 12.63
N GLY A 364 59.34 -0.81 11.35
CA GLY A 364 60.29 -1.06 10.26
C GLY A 364 59.83 -0.33 8.98
N PRO A 365 60.73 0.00 8.04
CA PRO A 365 60.58 1.15 7.15
C PRO A 365 59.70 0.91 5.93
N ALA A 366 59.05 1.98 5.48
CA ALA A 366 58.14 2.02 4.34
C ALA A 366 58.86 1.66 3.04
N ILE A 367 58.36 0.60 2.39
CA ILE A 367 58.59 0.32 0.98
C ILE A 367 57.25 0.63 0.29
N GLU A 368 57.28 1.62 -0.58
CA GLU A 368 56.13 2.06 -1.37
C GLU A 368 55.89 1.04 -2.49
N GLU A 369 54.88 0.17 -2.31
CA GLU A 369 54.43 -0.72 -3.38
C GLU A 369 53.61 0.06 -4.43
N PRO A 370 53.86 -0.15 -5.73
CA PRO A 370 53.15 0.58 -6.78
C PRO A 370 51.68 0.12 -6.85
N ARG A 371 50.76 1.08 -6.77
CA ARG A 371 49.32 0.83 -7.00
C ARG A 371 49.10 0.13 -8.35
N PRO A 372 48.38 -1.01 -8.39
CA PRO A 372 48.00 -1.60 -9.67
C PRO A 372 47.09 -0.62 -10.41
N LYS A 373 47.39 -0.41 -11.71
CA LYS A 373 46.53 0.35 -12.63
C LYS A 373 45.14 -0.27 -12.60
N ALA A 374 44.13 0.58 -12.39
CA ALA A 374 42.73 0.20 -12.52
C ALA A 374 42.52 -0.49 -13.87
N GLU A 375 42.17 -1.77 -13.79
CA GLU A 375 41.70 -2.55 -14.93
C GLU A 375 40.37 -1.92 -15.38
N PRO A 376 40.17 -1.67 -16.68
CA PRO A 376 38.96 -1.01 -17.16
C PRO A 376 37.75 -1.88 -16.82
N GLU A 377 36.75 -1.27 -16.17
CA GLU A 377 35.46 -1.91 -15.90
C GLU A 377 34.92 -2.58 -17.19
N PRO A 378 34.45 -3.83 -17.12
CA PRO A 378 33.93 -4.51 -18.29
C PRO A 378 32.73 -3.72 -18.82
N ARG A 379 32.88 -3.17 -20.03
CA ARG A 379 31.74 -2.68 -20.82
C ARG A 379 30.82 -3.87 -21.03
N ILE A 380 29.65 -3.84 -20.37
CA ILE A 380 28.56 -4.78 -20.62
C ILE A 380 28.21 -4.67 -22.11
N ALA A 381 28.52 -5.72 -22.88
CA ALA A 381 28.09 -5.85 -24.27
C ALA A 381 26.56 -5.78 -24.29
N GLU A 382 25.96 -5.20 -25.35
CA GLU A 382 24.50 -5.12 -25.42
C GLU A 382 23.88 -6.51 -25.18
N PRO A 383 22.89 -6.61 -24.28
CA PRO A 383 22.30 -7.89 -23.92
C PRO A 383 21.67 -8.53 -25.17
N THR A 384 22.22 -9.68 -25.59
CA THR A 384 21.72 -10.45 -26.73
C THR A 384 20.28 -10.85 -26.48
N SER A 385 19.34 -10.34 -27.28
CA SER A 385 17.95 -10.78 -27.27
C SER A 385 17.69 -11.89 -28.29
N PHE A 386 16.66 -12.70 -28.03
CA PHE A 386 16.23 -13.77 -28.93
C PHE A 386 14.73 -14.02 -28.78
N ARG A 387 14.16 -14.75 -29.75
CA ARG A 387 12.79 -15.25 -29.69
C ARG A 387 12.80 -16.72 -30.07
N ASP A 388 12.04 -17.54 -29.34
CA ASP A 388 11.87 -18.95 -29.66
C ASP A 388 10.69 -19.15 -30.62
N PRO A 389 10.82 -19.98 -31.67
CA PRO A 389 9.74 -20.24 -32.60
C PRO A 389 8.62 -21.06 -31.93
N LEU A 390 7.37 -20.75 -32.28
CA LEU A 390 6.20 -21.51 -31.82
C LEU A 390 5.83 -22.60 -32.83
N LYS A 391 5.46 -23.80 -32.35
CA LYS A 391 4.95 -24.90 -33.20
C LYS A 391 3.74 -24.50 -34.03
N SER A 392 2.87 -23.65 -33.50
CA SER A 392 1.72 -23.07 -34.22
C SER A 392 2.08 -21.95 -35.20
N GLY A 393 3.37 -21.68 -35.41
CA GLY A 393 3.89 -20.64 -36.28
C GLY A 393 3.98 -19.27 -35.61
N GLY A 394 4.95 -18.45 -36.00
CA GLY A 394 5.27 -17.19 -35.32
C GLY A 394 6.35 -17.36 -34.26
N GLN A 395 6.51 -16.35 -33.40
CA GLN A 395 7.57 -16.26 -32.41
C GLN A 395 6.96 -16.08 -31.02
N GLY A 396 7.64 -16.61 -30.00
CA GLY A 396 7.34 -16.32 -28.61
C GLY A 396 7.80 -14.91 -28.19
N PRO A 397 7.66 -14.60 -26.89
CA PRO A 397 8.15 -13.35 -26.32
C PRO A 397 9.63 -13.14 -26.58
N GLU A 398 10.05 -11.88 -26.69
CA GLU A 398 11.46 -11.53 -26.76
C GLU A 398 12.12 -11.71 -25.41
N MET A 399 13.24 -12.43 -25.39
CA MET A 399 13.92 -12.84 -24.18
C MET A 399 15.33 -12.21 -24.13
N ALA A 400 15.80 -11.89 -22.93
CA ALA A 400 17.18 -11.50 -22.66
C ALA A 400 17.83 -12.49 -21.69
N TRP A 401 19.11 -12.80 -21.92
CA TRP A 401 19.88 -13.65 -20.99
C TRP A 401 20.31 -12.84 -19.77
N VAL A 402 20.01 -13.37 -18.60
CA VAL A 402 20.47 -12.88 -17.30
C VAL A 402 21.61 -13.78 -16.80
N PRO A 403 22.82 -13.26 -16.53
CA PRO A 403 23.96 -14.07 -16.13
C PRO A 403 23.77 -14.63 -14.71
N ALA A 404 24.32 -15.82 -14.46
CA ALA A 404 24.40 -16.36 -13.11
C ALA A 404 25.17 -15.41 -12.18
N GLY A 405 24.78 -15.34 -10.91
CA GLY A 405 25.44 -14.49 -9.93
C GLY A 405 24.89 -14.66 -8.53
N SER A 406 25.39 -13.83 -7.61
CA SER A 406 24.88 -13.74 -6.24
C SER A 406 24.62 -12.28 -5.92
N TYR A 407 23.57 -12.05 -5.16
CA TYR A 407 23.19 -10.71 -4.69
C TYR A 407 22.47 -10.82 -3.35
N ASP A 408 22.35 -9.68 -2.68
CA ASP A 408 21.62 -9.58 -1.43
C ASP A 408 20.17 -9.16 -1.73
N MET A 409 19.27 -10.15 -1.74
CA MET A 409 17.84 -9.99 -1.98
C MET A 409 17.16 -9.27 -0.81
N GLY A 410 16.21 -8.40 -1.13
CA GLY A 410 15.55 -7.53 -0.17
C GLY A 410 16.39 -6.31 0.18
N SER A 411 15.98 -5.58 1.21
CA SER A 411 16.57 -4.28 1.53
C SER A 411 16.82 -4.12 3.03
N SER A 412 18.04 -3.72 3.39
CA SER A 412 18.37 -3.26 4.74
C SER A 412 18.15 -1.75 4.91
N ARG A 413 17.67 -1.04 3.86
CA ARG A 413 17.60 0.42 3.86
C ARG A 413 16.44 0.97 4.69
N PRO A 414 16.61 2.14 5.32
CA PRO A 414 15.51 2.93 5.84
C PRO A 414 14.48 3.21 4.74
N GLY A 415 13.19 3.03 5.03
CA GLY A 415 12.10 3.24 4.07
C GLY A 415 11.74 2.05 3.17
N ALA A 416 12.44 0.91 3.31
CA ALA A 416 11.95 -0.38 2.83
C ALA A 416 10.82 -0.88 3.71
N ASP A 417 9.77 -1.42 3.11
CA ASP A 417 8.63 -1.96 3.83
C ASP A 417 9.03 -3.26 4.57
N PRO A 418 8.35 -3.65 5.65
CA PRO A 418 8.74 -4.80 6.46
C PRO A 418 8.82 -6.11 5.67
N ASP A 419 7.99 -6.27 4.64
CA ASP A 419 7.96 -7.44 3.77
C ASP A 419 9.14 -7.48 2.78
N GLU A 420 9.84 -6.36 2.56
CA GLU A 420 11.09 -6.29 1.79
C GLU A 420 12.34 -6.66 2.63
N ARG A 421 12.14 -7.01 3.91
CA ARG A 421 13.18 -7.33 4.90
C ARG A 421 13.03 -8.77 5.41
N PRO A 422 14.09 -9.44 5.88
CA PRO A 422 15.47 -8.97 5.92
C PRO A 422 16.14 -9.06 4.54
N GLN A 423 17.20 -8.27 4.39
CA GLN A 423 18.12 -8.48 3.28
C GLN A 423 18.93 -9.76 3.52
N HIS A 424 19.03 -10.63 2.52
CA HIS A 424 19.67 -11.94 2.64
C HIS A 424 20.34 -12.39 1.33
N PRO A 425 21.42 -13.18 1.39
CA PRO A 425 22.15 -13.58 0.19
C PRO A 425 21.40 -14.65 -0.59
N VAL A 426 21.29 -14.47 -1.90
CA VAL A 426 20.70 -15.43 -2.84
C VAL A 426 21.65 -15.64 -4.02
N ARG A 427 21.75 -16.89 -4.49
CA ARG A 427 22.47 -17.28 -5.70
C ARG A 427 21.47 -17.58 -6.81
N ILE A 428 21.66 -16.94 -7.95
CA ILE A 428 20.84 -17.09 -9.14
C ILE A 428 21.66 -17.79 -10.23
N ASP A 429 21.13 -18.88 -10.76
CA ASP A 429 21.69 -19.52 -11.95
C ASP A 429 21.38 -18.71 -13.20
N ARG A 430 22.08 -18.97 -14.31
CA ARG A 430 21.77 -18.28 -15.57
C ARG A 430 20.38 -18.70 -16.04
N PHE A 431 19.58 -17.74 -16.48
CA PHE A 431 18.28 -17.98 -17.09
C PHE A 431 17.98 -16.88 -18.12
N ALA A 432 16.91 -17.02 -18.89
CA ALA A 432 16.41 -15.96 -19.75
C ALA A 432 15.09 -15.42 -19.20
N ILE A 433 14.85 -14.12 -19.35
CA ILE A 433 13.62 -13.45 -18.91
C ILE A 433 13.08 -12.56 -20.02
N GLY A 434 11.75 -12.39 -20.05
CA GLY A 434 11.06 -11.52 -21.00
C GLY A 434 11.68 -10.13 -20.97
N ARG A 435 12.01 -9.61 -22.15
CA ARG A 435 12.58 -8.28 -22.33
C ARG A 435 11.54 -7.19 -22.06
N TYR A 436 10.28 -7.51 -22.35
CA TYR A 436 9.08 -6.71 -22.07
C TYR A 436 8.09 -7.54 -21.25
N GLU A 437 7.07 -6.87 -20.71
CA GLU A 437 5.84 -7.50 -20.26
C GLU A 437 5.18 -8.23 -21.45
N VAL A 438 4.47 -9.33 -21.19
CA VAL A 438 3.72 -10.08 -22.21
C VAL A 438 2.61 -9.18 -22.77
N SER A 439 2.54 -9.07 -24.09
CA SER A 439 1.52 -8.23 -24.74
C SER A 439 0.16 -8.91 -24.83
N ASP A 440 -0.89 -8.12 -25.02
CA ASP A 440 -2.23 -8.62 -25.31
C ASP A 440 -2.29 -9.52 -26.56
N ALA A 441 -1.43 -9.29 -27.55
CA ALA A 441 -1.34 -10.11 -28.75
C ALA A 441 -0.74 -11.50 -28.46
N GLU A 442 0.31 -11.53 -27.62
CA GLU A 442 0.96 -12.76 -27.18
C GLU A 442 -0.01 -13.60 -26.31
N TYR A 443 -0.64 -12.99 -25.31
CA TYR A 443 -1.66 -13.66 -24.50
C TYR A 443 -2.90 -14.03 -25.32
N GLY A 444 -3.32 -13.17 -26.25
CA GLY A 444 -4.46 -13.44 -27.12
C GLY A 444 -4.25 -14.66 -28.01
N ARG A 445 -3.02 -14.99 -28.40
CA ARG A 445 -2.70 -16.24 -29.10
C ARG A 445 -2.94 -17.45 -28.21
N PHE A 446 -2.48 -17.41 -26.96
CA PHE A 446 -2.76 -18.44 -25.95
C PHE A 446 -4.27 -18.64 -25.76
N ALA A 447 -5.01 -17.55 -25.53
CA ALA A 447 -6.45 -17.59 -25.30
C ALA A 447 -7.19 -18.26 -26.47
N ARG A 448 -6.88 -17.85 -27.71
CA ARG A 448 -7.49 -18.43 -28.93
C ARG A 448 -7.20 -19.93 -29.10
N GLN A 449 -5.98 -20.38 -28.78
CA GLN A 449 -5.59 -21.78 -28.99
C GLN A 449 -6.07 -22.72 -27.91
N THR A 450 -6.26 -22.22 -26.69
CA THR A 450 -6.61 -23.04 -25.52
C THR A 450 -8.06 -22.90 -25.08
N GLY A 451 -8.78 -21.89 -25.58
CA GLY A 451 -10.15 -21.58 -25.19
C GLY A 451 -10.25 -20.80 -23.87
N HIS A 452 -9.14 -20.28 -23.33
CA HIS A 452 -9.20 -19.36 -22.18
C HIS A 452 -9.85 -18.03 -22.55
N GLY A 453 -10.40 -17.36 -21.55
CA GLY A 453 -10.95 -16.01 -21.70
C GLY A 453 -9.88 -15.00 -22.11
N LEU A 454 -10.30 -14.00 -22.87
CA LEU A 454 -9.51 -12.78 -23.02
C LEU A 454 -9.78 -11.88 -21.80
N PRO A 455 -8.78 -11.11 -21.34
CA PRO A 455 -9.01 -10.15 -20.27
C PRO A 455 -10.06 -9.10 -20.67
N PRO A 456 -10.77 -8.53 -19.68
CA PRO A 456 -11.86 -7.59 -19.92
C PRO A 456 -11.40 -6.27 -20.55
N ILE A 457 -10.20 -5.81 -20.19
CA ILE A 457 -9.57 -4.63 -20.78
C ILE A 457 -8.85 -5.06 -22.05
N ARG A 458 -9.19 -4.42 -23.17
CA ARG A 458 -8.51 -4.63 -24.45
C ARG A 458 -8.15 -3.28 -25.06
N PRO A 459 -6.86 -2.95 -25.15
CA PRO A 459 -6.41 -1.74 -25.81
C PRO A 459 -6.59 -1.84 -27.32
N SER A 460 -6.51 -0.70 -27.99
CA SER A 460 -6.73 -0.61 -29.44
C SER A 460 -5.65 -1.30 -30.27
N ASP A 461 -4.44 -1.45 -29.72
CA ASP A 461 -3.31 -2.11 -30.38
C ASP A 461 -2.74 -3.23 -29.49
N PRO A 462 -3.11 -4.50 -29.70
CA PRO A 462 -2.74 -5.59 -28.80
C PRO A 462 -1.23 -5.93 -28.83
N ASP A 463 -0.48 -5.48 -29.84
CA ASP A 463 0.96 -5.72 -29.91
C ASP A 463 1.77 -4.72 -29.06
N VAL A 464 1.16 -3.60 -28.69
CA VAL A 464 1.82 -2.46 -28.04
C VAL A 464 1.63 -2.43 -26.53
N TYR A 465 0.53 -2.97 -26.01
CA TYR A 465 0.16 -2.85 -24.60
C TYR A 465 0.30 -4.20 -23.87
N PRO A 466 0.64 -4.16 -22.57
CA PRO A 466 0.77 -5.36 -21.77
C PRO A 466 -0.61 -5.94 -21.45
N VAL A 467 -0.67 -7.27 -21.35
CA VAL A 467 -1.84 -7.95 -20.82
C VAL A 467 -1.96 -7.65 -19.31
N VAL A 468 -3.16 -7.27 -18.86
CA VAL A 468 -3.51 -7.04 -17.44
C VAL A 468 -4.83 -7.71 -17.10
N SER A 469 -5.25 -7.65 -15.82
CA SER A 469 -6.47 -8.31 -15.33
C SER A 469 -6.45 -9.82 -15.53
N VAL A 470 -5.27 -10.41 -15.40
CA VAL A 470 -5.05 -11.86 -15.47
C VAL A 470 -4.70 -12.39 -14.09
N SER A 471 -5.34 -13.49 -13.70
CA SER A 471 -5.03 -14.17 -12.45
C SER A 471 -3.66 -14.87 -12.52
N TRP A 472 -3.10 -15.18 -11.35
CA TRP A 472 -1.85 -15.94 -11.27
C TRP A 472 -1.99 -17.32 -11.94
N TYR A 473 -3.15 -17.98 -11.79
CA TYR A 473 -3.41 -19.27 -12.44
C TYR A 473 -3.45 -19.17 -13.97
N GLU A 474 -3.99 -18.09 -14.52
CA GLU A 474 -3.97 -17.82 -15.95
C GLU A 474 -2.56 -17.52 -16.47
N ALA A 475 -1.78 -16.74 -15.71
CA ALA A 475 -0.38 -16.49 -16.02
C ALA A 475 0.45 -17.79 -16.01
N LEU A 476 0.20 -18.67 -15.06
CA LEU A 476 0.80 -20.01 -15.03
C LEU A 476 0.32 -20.89 -16.21
N ALA A 477 -0.95 -20.80 -16.59
CA ALA A 477 -1.46 -21.52 -17.75
C ALA A 477 -0.81 -21.05 -19.06
N PHE A 478 -0.60 -19.73 -19.20
CA PHE A 478 0.13 -19.12 -20.32
C PHE A 478 1.55 -19.67 -20.43
N THR A 479 2.32 -19.68 -19.34
CA THR A 479 3.71 -20.20 -19.36
C THR A 479 3.78 -21.70 -19.67
N ARG A 480 2.82 -22.49 -19.17
CA ARG A 480 2.68 -23.91 -19.50
C ARG A 480 2.34 -24.13 -20.98
N TRP A 481 1.49 -23.30 -21.57
CA TRP A 481 1.20 -23.33 -23.01
C TRP A 481 2.44 -22.95 -23.82
N LEU A 482 3.12 -21.86 -23.46
CA LEU A 482 4.31 -21.40 -24.15
C LEU A 482 5.42 -22.46 -24.12
N SER A 483 5.55 -23.19 -23.01
CA SER A 483 6.45 -24.33 -22.90
C SER A 483 6.13 -25.45 -23.89
N ARG A 484 4.84 -25.77 -24.07
CA ARG A 484 4.41 -26.79 -25.05
C ARG A 484 4.67 -26.34 -26.48
N GLU A 485 4.41 -25.07 -26.78
CA GLU A 485 4.58 -24.49 -28.11
C GLU A 485 6.04 -24.41 -28.54
N THR A 486 6.94 -24.09 -27.63
CA THR A 486 8.38 -23.95 -27.91
C THR A 486 9.14 -25.27 -27.71
N GLY A 487 8.62 -26.18 -26.88
CA GLY A 487 9.34 -27.36 -26.41
C GLY A 487 10.42 -27.05 -25.37
N LEU A 488 10.44 -25.82 -24.85
CA LEU A 488 11.40 -25.31 -23.88
C LEU A 488 10.68 -25.03 -22.55
N ARG A 489 11.42 -24.91 -21.45
CA ARG A 489 10.81 -24.70 -20.12
C ARG A 489 10.59 -23.21 -19.84
N TYR A 490 9.39 -22.74 -20.14
CA TYR A 490 8.89 -21.42 -19.75
C TYR A 490 8.08 -21.50 -18.45
N ARG A 491 8.21 -20.46 -17.62
CA ARG A 491 7.58 -20.36 -16.29
C ARG A 491 7.44 -18.90 -15.88
N LEU A 492 6.76 -18.66 -14.76
CA LEU A 492 6.92 -17.38 -14.06
C LEU A 492 8.34 -17.34 -13.45
N PRO A 493 9.00 -16.17 -13.43
CA PRO A 493 10.25 -16.01 -12.68
C PRO A 493 9.98 -16.29 -11.20
N SER A 494 10.99 -16.77 -10.47
CA SER A 494 10.92 -16.68 -9.01
C SER A 494 11.03 -15.21 -8.59
N GLU A 495 10.59 -14.91 -7.37
CA GLU A 495 10.71 -13.59 -6.78
C GLU A 495 12.17 -13.12 -6.75
N ALA A 496 13.09 -14.02 -6.41
CA ALA A 496 14.52 -13.75 -6.38
C ALA A 496 15.11 -13.50 -7.78
N GLU A 497 14.71 -14.30 -8.77
CA GLU A 497 15.14 -14.09 -10.15
C GLU A 497 14.64 -12.77 -10.71
N TRP A 498 13.39 -12.41 -10.42
CA TRP A 498 12.80 -11.16 -10.85
C TRP A 498 13.55 -9.97 -10.27
N GLU A 499 13.79 -9.96 -8.96
CA GLU A 499 14.49 -8.86 -8.29
C GLU A 499 15.94 -8.74 -8.76
N TYR A 500 16.65 -9.87 -8.91
CA TYR A 500 18.00 -9.90 -9.47
C TYR A 500 18.06 -9.32 -10.89
N ALA A 501 17.10 -9.70 -11.74
CA ALA A 501 17.03 -9.23 -13.11
C ALA A 501 16.64 -7.73 -13.19
N ALA A 502 15.74 -7.28 -12.33
CA ALA A 502 15.30 -5.88 -12.26
C ALA A 502 16.41 -4.97 -11.72
N ALA A 503 17.14 -5.39 -10.69
CA ALA A 503 18.27 -4.67 -10.11
C ALA A 503 19.47 -4.59 -11.07
N ALA A 504 19.65 -5.59 -11.93
CA ALA A 504 20.65 -5.62 -13.00
C ALA A 504 22.07 -5.24 -12.55
N GLY A 505 22.50 -5.79 -11.41
CA GLY A 505 23.82 -5.57 -10.82
C GLY A 505 23.96 -4.28 -10.01
N THR A 506 22.91 -3.46 -9.93
CA THR A 506 22.90 -2.30 -9.04
C THR A 506 22.45 -2.70 -7.64
N THR A 507 22.94 -1.97 -6.65
CA THR A 507 22.45 -2.12 -5.29
C THR A 507 21.42 -1.06 -4.95
N THR A 508 21.16 -0.06 -5.79
CA THR A 508 20.32 1.11 -5.50
C THR A 508 18.81 0.79 -5.44
N PRO A 509 17.96 1.66 -4.84
CA PRO A 509 16.51 1.42 -4.78
C PRO A 509 15.85 1.28 -6.15
N TYR A 510 16.34 2.03 -7.14
CA TYR A 510 15.96 1.92 -8.54
C TYR A 510 17.18 1.50 -9.35
N TRP A 511 16.99 0.78 -10.46
CA TRP A 511 18.14 0.31 -11.27
C TRP A 511 18.95 1.46 -11.88
N TRP A 512 18.35 2.65 -12.06
CA TRP A 512 19.02 3.86 -12.55
C TRP A 512 19.63 4.72 -11.43
N GLY A 513 19.43 4.38 -10.16
CA GLY A 513 20.09 5.04 -9.03
C GLY A 513 19.22 5.28 -7.80
N PHE A 514 19.62 6.25 -6.98
CA PHE A 514 18.96 6.56 -5.70
C PHE A 514 17.78 7.52 -5.80
N LYS A 515 17.67 8.22 -6.92
CA LYS A 515 16.62 9.21 -7.13
C LYS A 515 15.59 8.62 -8.08
N VAL A 516 14.34 8.91 -7.77
CA VAL A 516 13.16 8.67 -8.60
C VAL A 516 13.39 8.96 -10.09
N GLY A 517 14.11 10.03 -10.43
CA GLY A 517 14.31 10.47 -11.82
C GLY A 517 13.01 11.01 -12.45
N ALA A 518 13.13 11.89 -13.43
CA ALA A 518 11.99 12.26 -14.27
C ALA A 518 12.04 11.41 -15.53
N ASP A 519 10.91 10.89 -15.99
CA ASP A 519 10.83 10.10 -17.23
C ASP A 519 11.71 8.83 -17.24
N GLU A 520 11.90 8.19 -16.09
CA GLU A 520 12.61 6.90 -15.99
C GLU A 520 11.65 5.70 -15.91
N ALA A 521 10.38 5.96 -15.55
CA ALA A 521 9.38 4.93 -15.25
C ALA A 521 7.95 5.40 -15.57
N TYR A 522 7.07 4.46 -15.91
CA TYR A 522 5.63 4.73 -16.07
C TYR A 522 4.95 4.54 -14.71
N CYS A 523 4.70 5.62 -13.97
CA CYS A 523 4.09 5.53 -12.64
C CYS A 523 3.36 6.79 -12.19
N HIS A 524 2.68 6.68 -11.05
CA HIS A 524 2.11 7.85 -10.40
C HIS A 524 3.17 8.70 -9.69
N GLY A 525 3.28 9.96 -10.11
CA GLY A 525 4.21 10.90 -9.50
C GLY A 525 5.64 10.75 -10.01
N CYS A 526 5.86 10.05 -11.13
CA CYS A 526 7.14 9.95 -11.84
C CYS A 526 7.52 11.23 -12.63
N GLY A 527 6.81 12.34 -12.40
CA GLY A 527 7.04 13.62 -13.10
C GLY A 527 6.50 13.67 -14.54
N ASN A 528 5.91 12.58 -15.02
CA ASN A 528 5.25 12.50 -16.32
C ASN A 528 3.73 12.64 -16.17
N GLN A 529 3.07 13.32 -17.11
CA GLN A 529 1.61 13.45 -17.17
C GLN A 529 0.98 12.26 -17.90
N LEU A 530 1.32 11.05 -17.47
CA LEU A 530 0.83 9.83 -18.10
C LEU A 530 -0.55 9.41 -17.55
N PRO A 531 -1.43 8.83 -18.40
CA PRO A 531 -2.72 8.31 -17.95
C PRO A 531 -2.60 7.27 -16.84
N ARG A 532 -3.63 7.19 -15.99
CA ARG A 532 -3.80 6.13 -14.97
C ARG A 532 -4.33 4.84 -15.61
N ALA A 533 -3.59 4.32 -16.58
CA ALA A 533 -3.91 3.10 -17.31
C ALA A 533 -2.59 2.49 -17.84
N PRO A 534 -2.60 1.20 -18.24
CA PRO A 534 -1.44 0.56 -18.86
C PRO A 534 -0.93 1.35 -20.06
N GLY A 535 0.39 1.51 -20.13
CA GLY A 535 1.11 2.18 -21.20
C GLY A 535 1.66 1.22 -22.24
N ALA A 536 2.20 1.78 -23.31
CA ALA A 536 2.95 1.02 -24.30
C ALA A 536 4.18 0.36 -23.66
N ILE A 537 4.39 -0.92 -23.91
CA ILE A 537 5.56 -1.67 -23.46
C ILE A 537 6.83 -1.06 -24.07
N GLY A 538 7.92 -1.05 -23.31
CA GLY A 538 9.21 -0.57 -23.77
C GLY A 538 9.32 0.95 -23.88
N ARG A 539 8.45 1.71 -23.21
CA ARG A 539 8.42 3.17 -23.34
C ARG A 539 9.69 3.85 -22.82
N PHE A 540 10.21 3.36 -21.70
CA PHE A 540 11.37 3.94 -21.03
C PHE A 540 12.65 3.16 -21.30
N LYS A 541 13.78 3.65 -20.78
CA LYS A 541 15.07 3.00 -21.02
C LYS A 541 15.11 1.61 -20.37
N ALA A 542 15.69 0.64 -21.08
CA ALA A 542 15.98 -0.66 -20.50
C ALA A 542 17.08 -0.60 -19.43
N ASN A 543 16.98 -1.46 -18.42
CA ASN A 543 18.02 -1.67 -17.43
C ASN A 543 19.29 -2.31 -18.07
N PRO A 544 20.43 -2.40 -17.34
CA PRO A 544 21.67 -2.98 -17.88
C PRO A 544 21.58 -4.42 -18.41
N TYR A 545 20.57 -5.21 -18.00
CA TYR A 545 20.30 -6.54 -18.54
C TYR A 545 19.35 -6.53 -19.74
N GLY A 546 18.90 -5.34 -20.16
CA GLY A 546 18.07 -5.15 -21.35
C GLY A 546 16.58 -5.27 -21.09
N LEU A 547 16.15 -5.30 -19.83
CA LEU A 547 14.74 -5.38 -19.46
C LEU A 547 14.12 -3.99 -19.46
N PHE A 548 12.97 -3.87 -20.10
CA PHE A 548 12.12 -2.69 -20.06
C PHE A 548 11.08 -2.83 -18.96
N ASP A 549 10.59 -1.70 -18.45
CA ASP A 549 9.45 -1.61 -17.53
C ASP A 549 9.62 -2.44 -16.24
N SER A 550 10.86 -2.75 -15.83
CA SER A 550 11.13 -3.42 -14.54
C SER A 550 10.94 -2.50 -13.31
N ALA A 551 10.29 -1.34 -13.52
CA ALA A 551 9.96 -0.34 -12.53
C ALA A 551 8.83 0.55 -13.11
N GLY A 552 7.57 0.16 -12.89
CA GLY A 552 6.40 0.83 -13.46
C GLY A 552 5.81 0.12 -14.69
N ASN A 553 4.84 0.78 -15.31
CA ASN A 553 3.91 0.25 -16.31
C ASN A 553 2.89 -0.72 -15.70
N VAL A 554 3.20 -1.99 -15.52
CA VAL A 554 2.35 -2.92 -14.78
C VAL A 554 3.15 -3.75 -13.78
N LEU A 555 2.50 -4.17 -12.70
CA LEU A 555 3.02 -5.16 -11.79
C LEU A 555 3.11 -6.51 -12.49
N GLU A 556 4.06 -7.35 -12.09
CA GLU A 556 4.29 -8.63 -12.75
C GLU A 556 4.21 -9.77 -11.76
N TRP A 557 3.37 -10.77 -12.08
CA TRP A 557 3.28 -12.00 -11.31
C TRP A 557 4.63 -12.75 -11.28
N VAL A 558 5.03 -13.17 -10.08
CA VAL A 558 6.13 -14.13 -9.89
C VAL A 558 5.56 -15.48 -9.41
N GLN A 559 6.38 -16.52 -9.45
CA GLN A 559 5.96 -17.86 -9.03
C GLN A 559 5.67 -17.92 -7.53
N ASP A 560 6.37 -17.16 -6.71
CA ASP A 560 6.39 -17.30 -5.25
C ASP A 560 5.05 -17.02 -4.57
N CYS A 561 4.80 -17.82 -3.52
CA CYS A 561 3.82 -17.50 -2.49
C CYS A 561 4.25 -16.26 -1.73
N TYR A 562 3.29 -15.41 -1.41
CA TYR A 562 3.56 -14.32 -0.48
C TYR A 562 3.78 -14.89 0.91
N VAL A 563 5.02 -14.81 1.39
CA VAL A 563 5.37 -15.07 2.79
C VAL A 563 5.98 -13.82 3.42
N PRO A 564 5.55 -13.42 4.63
CA PRO A 564 6.19 -12.34 5.36
C PRO A 564 7.68 -12.62 5.57
N ALA A 565 8.47 -11.57 5.51
CA ALA A 565 9.90 -11.58 5.81
C ALA A 565 10.75 -12.67 5.13
N TYR A 566 10.40 -13.07 3.90
CA TYR A 566 11.07 -14.12 3.13
C TYR A 566 11.22 -15.46 3.90
N GLU A 567 10.28 -15.77 4.79
CA GLU A 567 10.40 -16.96 5.63
C GLU A 567 10.42 -18.27 4.81
N GLY A 568 11.53 -18.99 4.93
CA GLY A 568 11.77 -20.22 4.17
C GLY A 568 12.08 -19.98 2.68
N ALA A 569 12.35 -18.74 2.27
CA ALA A 569 12.84 -18.45 0.92
C ALA A 569 14.16 -19.17 0.66
N SER A 570 14.35 -19.62 -0.58
CA SER A 570 15.53 -20.41 -0.93
C SER A 570 16.75 -19.53 -1.20
N ALA A 571 17.91 -19.96 -0.71
CA ALA A 571 19.18 -19.29 -1.01
C ALA A 571 19.68 -19.56 -2.44
N ASP A 572 19.06 -20.47 -3.18
CA ASP A 572 19.42 -20.82 -4.57
C ASP A 572 18.49 -20.22 -5.64
N GLY A 573 17.65 -19.27 -5.24
CA GLY A 573 16.75 -18.57 -6.16
C GLY A 573 15.52 -19.38 -6.57
N ALA A 574 15.31 -20.58 -6.02
CA ALA A 574 14.08 -21.32 -6.22
C ALA A 574 12.87 -20.58 -5.64
N PRO A 575 11.70 -20.63 -6.31
CA PRO A 575 10.51 -19.97 -5.82
C PRO A 575 10.05 -20.57 -4.50
N ARG A 576 9.61 -19.70 -3.60
CA ARG A 576 9.01 -20.08 -2.33
C ARG A 576 7.58 -20.58 -2.56
N GLU A 577 7.38 -21.89 -2.42
CA GLU A 577 6.05 -22.52 -2.42
C GLU A 577 5.68 -22.96 -1.00
N ALA A 578 4.44 -22.72 -0.56
CA ALA A 578 3.91 -23.10 0.75
C ALA A 578 2.63 -23.94 0.62
N ASP A 579 2.32 -24.76 1.64
CA ASP A 579 1.18 -25.70 1.60
C ASP A 579 -0.18 -25.01 1.43
N ARG A 580 -0.30 -23.75 1.87
CA ARG A 580 -1.45 -22.87 1.62
C ARG A 580 -0.95 -21.58 0.99
N CYS A 581 -1.10 -21.49 -0.33
CA CYS A 581 -0.57 -20.42 -1.15
C CYS A 581 -1.70 -19.68 -1.86
N GLU A 582 -2.53 -19.03 -1.06
CA GLU A 582 -3.68 -18.27 -1.54
C GLU A 582 -3.25 -16.91 -2.09
N ASP A 583 -2.20 -16.33 -1.49
CA ASP A 583 -1.59 -15.09 -1.96
C ASP A 583 -0.26 -15.33 -2.67
N ARG A 584 -0.07 -14.57 -3.74
CA ARG A 584 1.12 -14.58 -4.57
C ARG A 584 1.75 -13.20 -4.57
N VAL A 585 3.04 -13.18 -4.90
CA VAL A 585 3.78 -11.94 -5.03
C VAL A 585 3.63 -11.38 -6.45
N ALA A 586 3.47 -10.06 -6.55
CA ALA A 586 3.78 -9.30 -7.76
C ALA A 586 4.87 -8.25 -7.49
N ARG A 587 5.65 -7.92 -8.52
CA ARG A 587 6.83 -7.02 -8.43
C ARG A 587 6.81 -5.92 -9.50
N GLY A 588 7.64 -4.89 -9.32
CA GLY A 588 7.90 -3.83 -10.32
C GLY A 588 7.10 -2.54 -10.16
N GLY A 589 5.90 -2.61 -9.61
CA GLY A 589 5.00 -1.46 -9.52
C GLY A 589 4.35 -1.14 -10.87
N GLY A 590 3.16 -0.53 -10.84
CA GLY A 590 2.39 -0.22 -12.04
C GLY A 590 2.15 1.29 -12.26
N PHE A 591 1.40 1.62 -13.31
CA PHE A 591 0.98 2.99 -13.64
C PHE A 591 0.27 3.72 -12.49
N GLY A 592 -0.43 2.96 -11.64
CA GLY A 592 -1.14 3.46 -10.46
C GLY A 592 -0.23 3.67 -9.24
N THR A 593 0.94 3.04 -9.24
CA THR A 593 1.83 2.93 -8.08
C THR A 593 2.58 4.24 -7.85
N PRO A 594 2.62 4.77 -6.61
CA PRO A 594 3.40 5.93 -6.29
C PRO A 594 4.88 5.61 -6.40
N THR A 595 5.69 6.59 -6.80
CA THR A 595 7.11 6.42 -7.07
C THR A 595 7.93 5.75 -5.97
N ARG A 596 7.57 5.97 -4.69
CA ARG A 596 8.26 5.32 -3.58
C ARG A 596 8.15 3.80 -3.65
N SER A 597 7.10 3.27 -4.25
CA SER A 597 6.80 1.84 -4.36
C SER A 597 7.25 1.22 -5.69
N LEU A 598 8.11 1.91 -6.46
CA LEU A 598 8.78 1.34 -7.66
C LEU A 598 10.16 0.73 -7.35
N ARG A 599 10.50 0.57 -6.07
CA ARG A 599 11.80 -0.01 -5.70
C ARG A 599 11.90 -1.43 -6.26
N THR A 600 13.09 -1.85 -6.68
CA THR A 600 13.32 -3.23 -7.17
C THR A 600 12.95 -4.27 -6.11
N THR A 601 13.11 -3.92 -4.83
CA THR A 601 12.80 -4.76 -3.67
C THR A 601 11.33 -4.75 -3.26
N LYS A 602 10.50 -3.84 -3.81
CA LYS A 602 9.11 -3.67 -3.38
C LYS A 602 8.27 -4.89 -3.76
N ARG A 603 7.55 -5.42 -2.77
CA ARG A 603 6.62 -6.54 -2.90
C ARG A 603 5.19 -6.06 -2.86
N PHE A 604 4.34 -6.72 -3.62
CA PHE A 604 2.89 -6.56 -3.57
C PHE A 604 2.26 -7.93 -3.37
N ARG A 605 1.25 -7.97 -2.50
CA ARG A 605 0.50 -9.18 -2.15
C ARG A 605 -0.85 -9.13 -2.82
N PHE A 606 -1.20 -10.20 -3.52
CA PHE A 606 -2.45 -10.31 -4.25
C PHE A 606 -2.97 -11.75 -4.21
N GLY A 607 -4.28 -11.93 -4.23
CA GLY A 607 -4.92 -13.24 -4.28
C GLY A 607 -4.66 -13.94 -5.62
N ALA A 608 -4.33 -15.22 -5.59
CA ALA A 608 -3.92 -15.97 -6.78
C ALA A 608 -5.05 -16.17 -7.83
N ALA A 609 -6.31 -16.11 -7.39
CA ALA A 609 -7.49 -16.36 -8.21
C ALA A 609 -8.05 -15.10 -8.90
N GLU A 610 -7.58 -13.92 -8.51
CA GLU A 610 -8.11 -12.64 -8.96
C GLU A 610 -7.25 -12.03 -10.06
N GLY A 611 -7.88 -11.36 -11.02
CA GLY A 611 -7.21 -10.53 -12.01
C GLY A 611 -7.30 -9.06 -11.61
N TYR A 612 -6.14 -8.40 -11.53
CA TYR A 612 -6.03 -6.98 -11.15
C TYR A 612 -5.68 -6.13 -12.38
N ASP A 613 -6.28 -4.95 -12.49
CA ASP A 613 -6.16 -4.07 -13.66
C ASP A 613 -4.77 -3.43 -13.86
N ASP A 614 -3.89 -3.60 -12.87
CA ASP A 614 -2.50 -3.19 -12.91
C ASP A 614 -1.49 -4.34 -12.78
N VAL A 615 -1.94 -5.61 -12.80
CA VAL A 615 -1.07 -6.79 -12.74
C VAL A 615 -1.12 -7.59 -14.04
N GLY A 616 0.07 -7.81 -14.62
CA GLY A 616 0.31 -8.55 -15.86
C GLY A 616 1.34 -9.67 -15.70
N ILE A 617 2.01 -10.00 -16.80
CA ILE A 617 2.88 -11.19 -16.90
C ILE A 617 4.25 -10.79 -17.45
N ARG A 618 5.32 -11.26 -16.81
CA ARG A 618 6.64 -11.44 -17.42
C ARG A 618 7.06 -12.89 -17.27
N VAL A 619 7.66 -13.47 -18.31
CA VAL A 619 8.03 -14.89 -18.32
C VAL A 619 9.52 -15.10 -18.14
N ALA A 620 9.89 -16.19 -17.50
CA ALA A 620 11.25 -16.72 -17.45
C ALA A 620 11.34 -18.02 -18.25
N ARG A 621 12.56 -18.35 -18.69
CA ARG A 621 12.91 -19.55 -19.44
C ARG A 621 14.23 -20.10 -18.92
N ASP A 622 14.25 -21.38 -18.60
CA ASP A 622 15.48 -22.07 -18.21
C ASP A 622 16.46 -22.18 -19.42
N PRO A 623 17.77 -22.37 -19.20
CA PRO A 623 18.80 -22.42 -20.25
C PRO A 623 18.51 -23.33 -21.45
#